data_AF-A0A089WSQ8-F1
#
_entry.id   AF-A0A089WSQ8-F1
#
_cell.length_a   1.000
_cell.length_b   1.000
_cell.length_c   1.000
_cell.angle_alpha   90.00
_cell.angle_beta   90.00
_cell.angle_gamma   90.00
#
_symmetry.space_group_name_H-M   'P 1'
#
loop_
_entity.id
_entity.type
_entity.pdbx_description
1 polymer ?
#
loop_
_entity_poly.entity_id
_entity_poly.type
_entity_poly.pdbx_seq_one_letter_code
_entity_poly.pdbx_strand_id
1 'polypeptide(L)'
;MSELTYKVSERLPALAVGDEVECLDRNFNSMGIQKISKVAKRYVQTECGRQWTPDYGEWIACFHGNKPESYPFPSIRKVQP
;
A
#
# COMPACT_ATOMS: atom_id res chain seq x y z
N MET A 1 -0.55 7.97 29.84
CA MET A 1 0.19 7.11 28.90
C MET A 1 -0.79 6.72 27.82
N SER A 2 -0.66 7.27 26.61
CA SER A 2 -1.50 6.90 25.48
C SER A 2 -1.10 5.51 25.01
N GLU A 3 -1.99 4.54 25.17
CA GLU A 3 -1.86 3.20 24.59
C GLU A 3 -1.62 3.35 23.07
N LEU A 4 -0.43 2.98 22.62
CA LEU A 4 -0.14 2.84 21.19
C LEU A 4 -0.82 1.55 20.72
N THR A 5 -2.13 1.62 20.48
CA THR A 5 -2.87 0.48 19.93
C THR A 5 -2.48 0.31 18.47
N TYR A 6 -1.72 -0.75 18.19
CA TYR A 6 -1.34 -1.11 16.83
C TYR A 6 -2.59 -1.55 16.06
N LYS A 7 -3.16 -0.66 15.23
CA LYS A 7 -4.33 -1.02 14.43
C LYS A 7 -3.86 -1.86 13.24
N VAL A 8 -4.22 -3.14 13.23
CA VAL A 8 -3.91 -4.07 12.14
C VAL A 8 -4.45 -3.50 10.82
N SER A 9 -3.62 -3.47 9.78
CA SER A 9 -4.00 -3.02 8.45
C SER A 9 -5.21 -3.81 7.95
N GLU A 10 -6.27 -3.11 7.53
CA GLU A 10 -7.43 -3.76 6.92
C GLU A 10 -7.02 -4.38 5.58
N ARG A 11 -7.64 -5.51 5.23
CA ARG A 11 -7.33 -6.19 3.97
C ARG A 11 -7.74 -5.32 2.79
N LEU A 12 -6.83 -5.12 1.87
CA LEU A 12 -7.05 -4.32 0.68
C LEU A 12 -7.98 -5.06 -0.29
N PRO A 13 -8.95 -4.36 -0.90
CA PRO A 13 -9.70 -4.91 -2.03
C PRO A 13 -8.75 -5.33 -3.15
N ALA A 14 -9.16 -6.31 -3.97
CA ALA A 14 -8.38 -6.72 -5.12
C ALA A 14 -8.13 -5.53 -6.06
N LEU A 15 -6.85 -5.28 -6.33
CA LEU A 15 -6.38 -4.24 -7.25
C LEU A 15 -6.12 -4.83 -8.63
N ALA A 16 -6.44 -4.06 -9.66
CA ALA A 16 -6.14 -4.34 -11.06
C ALA A 16 -5.24 -3.24 -11.64
N VAL A 17 -4.54 -3.57 -12.73
CA VAL A 17 -3.80 -2.56 -13.50
C VAL A 17 -4.80 -1.54 -14.05
N GLY A 18 -4.52 -0.26 -13.81
CA GLY A 18 -5.37 0.85 -14.18
C GLY A 18 -6.29 1.36 -13.06
N ASP A 19 -6.40 0.66 -11.94
CA ASP A 19 -7.12 1.17 -10.76
C ASP A 19 -6.43 2.42 -10.20
N GLU A 20 -7.24 3.36 -9.71
CA GLU A 20 -6.76 4.51 -8.94
C GLU A 20 -6.70 4.18 -7.45
N VAL A 21 -5.55 4.49 -6.85
CA VAL A 21 -5.30 4.31 -5.42
C VAL A 21 -4.87 5.64 -4.81
N GLU A 22 -5.47 5.96 -3.67
CA GLU A 22 -5.02 7.06 -2.83
C GLU A 22 -3.82 6.58 -2.02
N CYS A 23 -2.68 7.26 -2.15
CA CYS A 23 -1.49 7.02 -1.36
C CYS A 23 -1.57 7.82 -0.05
N LEU A 24 -1.28 7.18 1.08
CA LEU A 24 -1.36 7.77 2.41
C LEU A 24 0.01 7.83 3.08
N ASP A 25 0.23 8.86 3.90
CA ASP A 25 1.38 8.93 4.80
C ASP A 25 1.15 8.07 6.06
N ARG A 26 2.16 8.01 6.94
CA ARG A 26 2.10 7.29 8.23
C ARG A 26 0.99 7.77 9.18
N ASN A 27 0.49 8.99 8.97
CA ASN A 27 -0.57 9.61 9.76
C ASN A 27 -1.93 9.47 9.05
N PHE A 28 -2.02 8.67 7.98
CA PHE A 28 -3.20 8.50 7.13
C PHE A 28 -3.65 9.76 6.38
N ASN A 29 -2.75 10.73 6.19
CA ASN A 29 -3.03 11.87 5.34
C ASN A 29 -2.82 11.49 3.87
N SER A 30 -3.69 11.98 3.00
CA SER A 30 -3.57 11.82 1.56
C SER A 30 -2.31 12.51 1.04
N MET A 31 -1.43 11.74 0.41
CA MET A 31 -0.29 12.24 -0.36
C MET A 31 -0.65 12.47 -1.83
N GLY A 32 -1.80 11.97 -2.27
CA GLY A 32 -2.30 12.09 -3.64
C GLY A 32 -2.76 10.77 -4.23
N ILE A 33 -3.36 10.85 -5.42
CA ILE A 33 -3.87 9.70 -6.17
C ILE A 33 -2.80 9.22 -7.15
N GLN A 34 -2.68 7.90 -7.27
CA GLN A 34 -1.78 7.23 -8.19
C GLN A 34 -2.51 6.10 -8.89
N LYS A 35 -2.10 5.78 -10.12
CA LYS A 35 -2.65 4.66 -10.87
C LYS A 35 -1.78 3.43 -10.71
N ILE A 36 -2.41 2.26 -10.61
CA ILE A 36 -1.70 0.98 -10.55
C ILE A 36 -1.14 0.64 -11.93
N SER A 37 0.18 0.53 -12.03
CA SER A 37 0.90 0.19 -13.26
C SER A 37 1.15 -1.31 -13.38
N LYS A 38 1.27 -2.02 -12.24
CA LYS A 38 1.54 -3.47 -12.22
C LYS A 38 0.94 -4.14 -11.00
N VAL A 39 0.39 -5.33 -11.21
CA VAL A 39 -0.05 -6.23 -10.12
C VAL A 39 0.73 -7.54 -10.26
N ALA A 40 1.49 -7.89 -9.23
CA ALA A 40 2.24 -9.13 -9.14
C ALA A 40 1.81 -9.90 -7.89
N LYS A 41 2.18 -11.19 -7.82
CA LYS A 41 1.82 -12.05 -6.67
C LYS A 41 2.30 -11.50 -5.31
N ARG A 42 3.40 -10.75 -5.29
CA ARG A 42 4.04 -10.27 -4.05
C ARG A 42 3.97 -8.76 -3.84
N TYR A 43 3.60 -8.00 -4.87
CA TYR A 43 3.54 -6.55 -4.79
C TYR A 43 2.60 -5.98 -5.83
N VAL A 44 2.09 -4.80 -5.56
CA VAL A 44 1.50 -3.90 -6.56
C VAL A 44 2.43 -2.72 -6.75
N GLN A 45 2.51 -2.19 -7.97
CA GLN A 45 3.31 -1.04 -8.32
C GLN A 45 2.40 0.04 -8.88
N THR A 46 2.66 1.29 -8.51
CA THR A 46 1.99 2.45 -9.11
C THR A 46 2.86 3.10 -10.19
N GLU A 47 2.30 4.06 -10.92
CA GLU A 47 3.02 4.83 -11.94
C GLU A 47 4.22 5.61 -11.40
N CYS A 48 4.21 6.02 -10.12
CA CYS A 48 5.39 6.64 -9.50
C CYS A 48 6.52 5.66 -9.17
N GLY A 49 6.38 4.38 -9.51
CA GLY A 49 7.41 3.35 -9.37
C GLY A 49 7.49 2.71 -7.98
N ARG A 50 6.78 3.26 -6.98
CA ARG A 50 6.69 2.71 -5.62
C ARG A 50 5.90 1.40 -5.60
N GLN A 51 6.10 0.60 -4.55
CA GLN A 51 5.56 -0.75 -4.44
C GLN A 51 4.89 -1.00 -3.09
N TRP A 52 3.80 -1.76 -3.09
CA TRP A 52 3.02 -2.08 -1.88
C TRP A 52 2.68 -3.55 -1.79
N THR A 53 2.44 -4.03 -0.58
CA THR A 53 1.94 -5.39 -0.36
C THR A 53 0.53 -5.51 -0.96
N PRO A 54 0.23 -6.59 -1.70
CA PRO A 54 -1.05 -6.72 -2.41
C PRO A 54 -2.23 -6.98 -1.46
N ASP A 55 -1.97 -7.58 -0.30
CA ASP A 55 -3.01 -7.98 0.66
C ASP A 55 -3.43 -6.83 1.59
N TYR A 56 -2.52 -5.93 1.94
CA TYR A 56 -2.74 -4.92 3.00
C TYR A 56 -2.41 -3.49 2.55
N GLY A 57 -1.81 -3.29 1.37
CA GLY A 57 -1.45 -1.96 0.89
C GLY A 57 -0.34 -1.31 1.70
N GLU A 58 0.56 -2.09 2.29
CA GLU A 58 1.69 -1.59 3.08
C GLU A 58 2.84 -1.20 2.17
N TRP A 59 3.48 -0.06 2.41
CA TRP A 59 4.58 0.40 1.54
C TRP A 59 5.79 -0.49 1.71
N ILE A 60 6.27 -1.07 0.61
CA ILE A 60 7.48 -1.88 0.58
C ILE A 60 8.68 -0.95 0.45
N ALA A 61 9.47 -0.85 1.52
CA ALA A 61 10.68 -0.03 1.56
C ALA A 61 11.81 -0.68 0.77
N CYS A 62 11.98 -1.99 0.93
CA CYS A 62 12.98 -2.78 0.23
C CYS A 62 12.60 -4.26 0.16
N PHE A 63 13.37 -5.02 -0.61
CA PHE A 63 13.28 -6.49 -0.64
C PHE A 63 14.57 -7.07 -0.05
N HIS A 64 14.45 -7.85 1.02
CA HIS A 64 15.54 -8.70 1.52
C HIS A 64 15.41 -10.07 0.84
N GLY A 65 16.04 -10.20 -0.32
CA GLY A 65 15.92 -11.36 -1.20
C GLY A 65 14.50 -11.50 -1.73
N ASN A 66 13.80 -12.57 -1.33
CA ASN A 66 12.44 -12.86 -1.78
C ASN A 66 11.33 -12.31 -0.86
N LYS A 67 11.70 -11.68 0.27
CA LYS A 67 10.76 -11.18 1.28
C LYS A 67 10.68 -9.66 1.21
N PRO A 68 9.49 -9.06 1.05
CA PRO A 68 9.32 -7.63 1.17
C PRO A 68 9.48 -7.19 2.63
N GLU A 69 10.20 -6.10 2.84
CA GLU A 69 10.23 -5.39 4.11
C GLU A 69 9.29 -4.18 3.96
N SER A 70 8.10 -4.29 4.55
CA SER A 70 7.06 -3.27 4.48
C SER A 70 6.98 -2.45 5.76
N TYR A 71 6.63 -1.17 5.60
CA TYR A 71 6.19 -0.38 6.72
C TYR A 71 4.81 -0.85 7.14
N PRO A 72 4.58 -1.17 8.42
CA PRO A 72 3.41 -1.94 8.82
C PRO A 72 2.12 -1.08 8.95
N PHE A 73 1.95 -0.08 8.09
CA PHE A 73 0.72 0.73 7.99
C PHE A 73 0.23 0.74 6.53
N PRO A 74 -1.09 0.67 6.30
CA PRO A 74 -1.65 0.68 4.97
C PRO A 74 -1.52 2.09 4.40
N SER A 75 -0.73 2.19 3.35
CA SER A 75 -0.33 3.44 2.70
C SER A 75 -0.90 3.57 1.29
N ILE A 76 -1.78 2.64 0.89
CA ILE A 76 -2.67 2.81 -0.25
C ILE A 76 -4.10 2.39 0.10
N ARG A 77 -5.08 3.08 -0.49
CA ARG A 77 -6.50 2.70 -0.49
C ARG A 77 -7.04 2.75 -1.89
N LYS A 78 -7.88 1.78 -2.26
CA LYS A 78 -8.60 1.82 -3.55
C LYS A 78 -9.61 2.98 -3.49
N VAL A 79 -9.52 3.90 -4.43
CA VAL A 79 -10.56 4.91 -4.62
C VAL A 79 -11.72 4.16 -5.29
N GLN A 80 -12.82 3.94 -4.56
CA GLN A 80 -14.01 3.40 -5.20
C GLN A 80 -14.56 4.47 -6.16
N PRO A 81 -14.90 4.09 -7.40
CA PRO A 81 -15.69 4.96 -8.28
C PRO A 81 -17.09 5.20 -7.73
#